data_AF-A0A534WY06-F1
#
_entry.id   AF-A0A534WY06-F1
#
_cell.length_a   1.000
_cell.length_b   1.000
_cell.length_c   1.000
_cell.angle_alpha   90.00
_cell.angle_beta   90.00
_cell.angle_gamma   90.00
#
_symmetry.space_group_name_H-M   'P 1'
#
loop_
_entity.id
_entity.type
_entity.pdbx_description
1 polymer ?
#
loop_
_entity_poly.entity_id
_entity_poly.type
_entity_poly.pdbx_seq_one_letter_code
_entity_poly.pdbx_strand_id
1 'polypeptide(L)'
;MKLPAAGLAVTLACASAPTRDPGNCATPADRAEVLQIQVGLNRESLAKDLLAQCRNGASMESLQDRYSEVPAGSVVVGRQAKVPFKTVSLCLRKNECALVRSSLAFHVVKRIG
;
A
#
# COMPACT_ATOMS: atom_id res chain seq x y z
N MET A 1 49.79 -0.79 -30.40
CA MET A 1 48.87 -1.55 -29.53
C MET A 1 49.06 -1.12 -28.08
N LYS A 2 48.11 -0.41 -27.46
CA LYS A 2 47.79 -0.45 -26.01
C LYS A 2 46.56 0.46 -25.77
N LEU A 3 45.42 -0.13 -25.38
CA LEU A 3 44.20 0.60 -24.99
C LEU A 3 44.33 1.16 -23.56
N PRO A 4 43.67 2.28 -23.23
CA PRO A 4 43.51 2.72 -21.84
C PRO A 4 42.35 1.95 -21.17
N ALA A 5 42.60 1.45 -19.96
CA ALA A 5 41.60 0.85 -19.10
C ALA A 5 40.79 1.94 -18.40
N ALA A 6 39.55 2.17 -18.86
CA ALA A 6 38.56 2.94 -18.12
C ALA A 6 37.81 1.99 -17.19
N GLY A 7 38.07 2.12 -15.88
CA GLY A 7 37.37 1.38 -14.84
C GLY A 7 35.90 1.82 -14.76
N LEU A 8 35.01 0.85 -14.93
CA LEU A 8 33.57 1.02 -14.82
C LEU A 8 33.19 1.09 -13.33
N ALA A 9 32.88 2.27 -12.82
CA ALA A 9 32.29 2.43 -11.50
C ALA A 9 30.81 2.00 -11.55
N VAL A 10 30.49 0.84 -10.99
CA VAL A 10 29.10 0.40 -10.76
C VAL A 10 28.59 1.10 -9.51
N THR A 11 27.83 2.18 -9.68
CA THR A 11 27.07 2.79 -8.60
C THR A 11 25.79 1.99 -8.37
N LEU A 12 25.77 1.22 -7.27
CA LEU A 12 24.58 0.54 -6.78
C LEU A 12 23.61 1.61 -6.24
N ALA A 13 22.70 2.10 -7.08
CA ALA A 13 21.63 2.99 -6.64
C ALA A 13 20.58 2.16 -5.88
N CYS A 14 20.70 2.09 -4.55
CA CYS A 14 19.56 1.74 -3.69
C CYS A 14 18.49 2.81 -3.90
N ALA A 15 17.57 2.57 -4.82
CA ALA A 15 16.42 3.43 -5.05
C ALA A 15 15.48 3.30 -3.85
N SER A 16 15.75 4.07 -2.80
CA SER A 16 14.74 4.48 -1.83
C SER A 16 13.72 5.30 -2.59
N ALA A 17 12.77 4.64 -3.25
CA ALA A 17 11.67 5.33 -3.90
C ALA A 17 11.04 6.24 -2.84
N PRO A 18 10.90 7.55 -3.11
CA PRO A 18 10.26 8.45 -2.17
C PRO A 18 8.90 7.84 -1.80
N THR A 19 8.56 7.84 -0.51
CA THR A 19 7.25 7.42 -0.02
C THR A 19 6.20 8.31 -0.68
N ARG A 20 5.70 7.86 -1.83
CA ARG A 20 4.64 8.50 -2.60
C ARG A 20 3.46 8.67 -1.65
N ASP A 21 2.87 9.85 -1.60
CA ASP A 21 1.57 10.03 -0.95
C ASP A 21 0.53 9.38 -1.86
N PRO A 22 -0.02 8.21 -1.49
CA PRO A 22 -0.96 7.52 -2.32
C PRO A 22 -2.31 8.26 -2.37
N GLY A 23 -2.52 9.32 -1.59
CA GLY A 23 -3.72 10.17 -1.66
C GLY A 23 -3.73 11.18 -2.81
N ASN A 24 -2.59 11.44 -3.47
CA ASN A 24 -2.43 12.57 -4.40
C ASN A 24 -1.81 12.19 -5.76
N CYS A 25 -2.32 11.14 -6.41
CA CYS A 25 -1.81 10.74 -7.72
C CYS A 25 -2.39 11.57 -8.88
N ALA A 26 -1.55 11.88 -9.88
CA ALA A 26 -1.96 12.65 -11.07
C ALA A 26 -2.98 11.92 -11.96
N THR A 27 -2.91 10.58 -12.02
CA THR A 27 -3.80 9.76 -12.85
C THR A 27 -4.31 8.57 -12.03
N PRO A 28 -5.46 8.73 -11.33
CA PRO A 28 -6.09 7.62 -10.62
C PRO A 28 -6.63 6.57 -11.61
N ALA A 29 -6.62 5.31 -11.21
CA ALA A 29 -7.30 4.24 -11.93
C ALA A 29 -8.83 4.37 -11.84
N ASP A 30 -9.55 3.79 -12.79
CA ASP A 30 -11.02 3.73 -12.74
C ASP A 30 -11.54 2.62 -11.80
N ARG A 31 -10.71 1.61 -11.58
CA ARG A 31 -10.97 0.43 -10.77
C ARG A 31 -9.67 -0.05 -10.12
N ALA A 32 -9.77 -0.47 -8.87
CA ALA A 32 -8.74 -1.20 -8.15
C ALA A 32 -9.37 -2.35 -7.36
N GLU A 33 -8.70 -3.48 -7.32
CA GLU A 33 -9.01 -4.56 -6.38
C GLU A 33 -8.02 -4.50 -5.23
N VAL A 34 -8.53 -4.44 -4.00
CA VAL A 34 -7.72 -4.23 -2.80
C VAL A 34 -8.06 -5.22 -1.70
N LEU A 35 -7.07 -5.57 -0.88
CA LEU A 35 -7.28 -6.17 0.44
C LEU A 35 -7.26 -5.07 1.50
N GLN A 36 -8.12 -5.18 2.51
CA GLN A 36 -8.20 -4.18 3.58
C GLN A 36 -8.19 -4.80 4.98
N ILE A 37 -7.50 -4.17 5.92
CA ILE A 37 -7.58 -4.48 7.34
C ILE A 37 -8.13 -3.25 8.05
N GLN A 38 -9.29 -3.39 8.70
CA GLN A 38 -9.87 -2.34 9.53
C GLN A 38 -9.55 -2.60 11.00
N VAL A 39 -9.07 -1.57 11.71
CA VAL A 39 -8.91 -1.59 13.17
C VAL A 39 -9.42 -0.29 13.79
N GLY A 40 -9.96 -0.37 15.01
CA GLY A 40 -10.54 0.78 15.72
C GLY A 40 -9.56 1.94 15.98
N LEU A 41 -10.09 3.14 16.24
CA LEU A 41 -9.30 4.37 16.43
C LEU A 41 -8.33 4.33 17.63
N ASN A 42 -8.56 3.45 18.61
CA ASN A 42 -7.65 3.25 19.73
C ASN A 42 -6.47 2.30 19.39
N ARG A 43 -6.37 1.82 18.14
CA ARG A 43 -5.37 0.84 17.70
C ARG A 43 -4.37 1.41 16.67
N GLU A 44 -4.03 2.69 16.76
CA GLU A 44 -3.15 3.36 15.80
C GLU A 44 -1.76 2.69 15.67
N SER A 45 -1.14 2.29 16.79
CA SER A 45 0.15 1.59 16.75
C SER A 45 0.04 0.29 15.95
N LEU A 46 -1.00 -0.51 16.21
CA LEU A 46 -1.23 -1.73 15.46
C LEU A 46 -1.43 -1.44 13.96
N ALA A 47 -2.18 -0.39 13.60
CA ALA A 47 -2.36 -0.02 12.21
C ALA A 47 -1.04 0.33 11.51
N LYS A 48 -0.13 1.03 12.20
CA LYS A 48 1.22 1.34 11.71
C LYS A 48 2.08 0.08 11.57
N ASP A 49 2.00 -0.83 12.54
CA ASP A 49 2.74 -2.11 12.50
C ASP A 49 2.25 -3.01 11.37
N LEU A 50 0.94 -3.08 11.15
CA LEU A 50 0.35 -3.82 10.03
C LEU A 50 0.76 -3.23 8.68
N LEU A 51 0.81 -1.90 8.55
CA LEU A 51 1.33 -1.25 7.36
C LEU A 51 2.80 -1.63 7.10
N ALA A 52 3.64 -1.62 8.14
CA ALA A 52 5.03 -2.01 8.03
C ALA A 52 5.18 -3.47 7.58
N GLN A 53 4.40 -4.39 8.16
CA GLN A 53 4.37 -5.80 7.75
C GLN A 53 3.93 -5.97 6.30
N CYS A 54 2.88 -5.26 5.86
CA CYS A 54 2.42 -5.27 4.47
C CYS A 54 3.53 -4.82 3.51
N ARG A 55 4.23 -3.72 3.83
CA ARG A 55 5.34 -3.19 3.04
C ARG A 55 6.56 -4.12 3.01
N ASN A 56 6.76 -4.90 4.07
CA ASN A 56 7.79 -5.92 4.16
C ASN A 56 7.38 -7.26 3.51
N GLY A 57 6.22 -7.33 2.86
CA GLY A 57 5.80 -8.49 2.08
C GLY A 57 4.99 -9.54 2.85
N ALA A 58 4.51 -9.25 4.05
CA ALA A 58 3.59 -10.14 4.75
C ALA A 58 2.31 -10.39 3.92
N SER A 59 1.73 -11.58 4.07
CA SER A 59 0.42 -11.91 3.46
C SER A 59 -0.67 -11.05 4.11
N MET A 60 -1.37 -10.27 3.29
CA MET A 60 -2.48 -9.45 3.76
C MET A 60 -3.67 -10.30 4.17
N GLU A 61 -3.88 -11.45 3.53
CA GLU A 61 -4.93 -12.41 3.85
C GLU A 61 -4.73 -12.95 5.27
N SER A 62 -3.50 -13.38 5.60
CA SER A 62 -3.15 -13.85 6.95
C SER A 62 -3.30 -12.76 8.01
N LEU A 63 -3.03 -11.50 7.66
CA LEU A 63 -3.21 -10.36 8.56
C LEU A 63 -4.68 -9.98 8.72
N GLN A 64 -5.50 -10.07 7.66
CA GLN A 64 -6.95 -9.86 7.71
C GLN A 64 -7.59 -10.84 8.68
N ASP A 65 -7.31 -12.14 8.53
CA ASP A 65 -7.90 -13.20 9.36
C ASP A 65 -7.60 -13.04 10.84
N ARG A 66 -6.44 -12.46 11.19
CA ARG A 66 -6.01 -12.30 12.59
C ARG A 66 -6.47 -11.00 13.23
N TYR A 67 -6.50 -9.91 12.47
CA TYR A 67 -6.58 -8.56 13.06
C TYR A 67 -7.73 -7.71 12.54
N SER A 68 -8.36 -8.06 11.41
CA SER A 68 -9.40 -7.24 10.83
C SER A 68 -10.69 -7.31 11.65
N GLU A 69 -11.26 -6.13 11.92
CA GLU A 69 -12.59 -6.00 12.55
C GLU A 69 -13.74 -6.10 11.51
N VAL A 70 -13.41 -6.24 10.23
CA VAL A 70 -14.35 -6.48 9.13
C VAL A 70 -14.03 -7.80 8.41
N PRO A 71 -15.01 -8.43 7.73
CA PRO A 71 -14.79 -9.69 7.03
C PRO A 71 -13.57 -9.65 6.09
N ALA A 72 -12.79 -10.73 6.10
CA ALA A 72 -11.66 -10.91 5.20
C ALA A 72 -12.11 -11.06 3.73
N GLY A 73 -11.19 -10.78 2.81
CA GLY A 73 -11.43 -10.85 1.37
C GLY A 73 -11.05 -9.56 0.63
N SER A 74 -11.13 -9.62 -0.69
CA SER A 74 -10.88 -8.49 -1.57
C SER A 74 -12.12 -7.63 -1.78
N VAL A 75 -11.88 -6.34 -2.01
CA VAL A 75 -12.90 -5.34 -2.30
C VAL A 75 -12.56 -4.69 -3.63
N VAL A 76 -13.54 -4.65 -4.53
CA VAL A 76 -13.42 -3.88 -5.78
C VAL A 76 -13.82 -2.44 -5.51
N VAL A 77 -12.87 -1.53 -5.64
CA VAL A 77 -13.05 -0.09 -5.50
C VAL A 77 -13.13 0.54 -6.90
N GLY A 78 -14.31 1.04 -7.27
CA GLY A 78 -14.51 1.82 -8.49
C GLY A 78 -14.77 3.30 -8.21
N ARG A 79 -14.94 4.10 -9.27
CA ARG A 79 -15.25 5.54 -9.18
C ARG A 79 -16.45 5.89 -8.28
N GLN A 80 -17.45 5.02 -8.17
CA GLN A 80 -18.65 5.26 -7.37
C GLN A 80 -18.59 4.65 -5.96
N ALA A 81 -17.50 3.98 -5.59
CA ALA A 81 -17.38 3.32 -4.29
C ALA A 81 -17.46 4.34 -3.14
N LYS A 82 -18.26 4.03 -2.12
CA LYS A 82 -18.44 4.86 -0.91
C LYS A 82 -17.64 4.28 0.25
N VAL A 83 -16.33 4.24 0.10
CA VAL A 83 -15.39 3.72 1.11
C VAL A 83 -14.35 4.78 1.47
N PRO A 84 -13.89 4.83 2.74
CA PRO A 84 -12.99 5.89 3.21
C PRO A 84 -11.62 5.89 2.51
N PHE A 85 -11.22 4.75 1.96
CA PHE A 85 -9.94 4.55 1.27
C PHE A 85 -10.05 4.62 -0.26
N LYS A 86 -11.14 5.17 -0.81
CA LYS A 86 -11.37 5.20 -2.27
C LYS A 86 -10.20 5.86 -3.01
N THR A 87 -9.88 7.12 -2.69
CA THR A 87 -8.87 7.90 -3.41
C THR A 87 -7.52 7.19 -3.38
N VAL A 88 -7.11 6.73 -2.20
CA VAL A 88 -5.86 5.98 -2.00
C VAL A 88 -5.85 4.71 -2.85
N SER A 89 -6.91 3.90 -2.80
CA SER A 89 -6.98 2.63 -3.55
C SER A 89 -6.83 2.81 -5.06
N LEU A 90 -7.46 3.85 -5.62
CA LEU A 90 -7.37 4.14 -7.05
C LEU A 90 -5.99 4.68 -7.46
N CYS A 91 -5.23 5.22 -6.51
CA CYS A 91 -3.90 5.79 -6.74
C CYS A 91 -2.74 4.83 -6.46
N LEU A 92 -2.98 3.75 -5.71
CA LEU A 92 -2.00 2.71 -5.43
C LEU A 92 -1.58 1.99 -6.71
N ARG A 93 -0.30 1.63 -6.77
CA ARG A 93 0.23 0.66 -7.73
C ARG A 93 -0.02 -0.76 -7.23
N LYS A 94 0.03 -1.74 -8.13
CA LYS A 94 -0.07 -3.15 -7.74
C LYS A 94 0.98 -3.49 -6.68
N ASN A 95 0.56 -4.21 -5.64
CA ASN A 95 1.30 -4.59 -4.44
C ASN A 95 1.69 -3.44 -3.48
N GLU A 96 1.29 -2.20 -3.76
CA GLU A 96 1.55 -1.08 -2.86
C GLU A 96 0.59 -1.10 -1.65
N CYS A 97 1.11 -0.72 -0.49
CA CYS A 97 0.36 -0.66 0.77
C CYS A 97 0.25 0.77 1.30
N ALA A 98 -0.92 1.15 1.80
CA ALA A 98 -1.17 2.44 2.43
C ALA A 98 -1.99 2.30 3.71
N LEU A 99 -1.87 3.31 4.58
CA LEU A 99 -2.69 3.48 5.77
C LEU A 99 -3.58 4.70 5.58
N VAL A 100 -4.88 4.52 5.81
CA VAL A 100 -5.90 5.58 5.74
C VAL A 100 -6.59 5.66 7.08
N ARG A 101 -6.68 6.88 7.64
CA ARG A 101 -7.51 7.14 8.82
C ARG A 101 -8.86 7.69 8.36
N SER A 102 -9.93 7.11 8.87
CA SER A 102 -11.31 7.61 8.74
C SER A 102 -11.78 8.20 10.08
N SER A 103 -13.02 8.70 10.14
CA SER A 103 -13.63 9.16 11.39
C SER A 103 -13.96 8.02 12.36
N LEU A 104 -13.90 6.76 11.94
CA LEU A 104 -14.33 5.60 12.73
C LEU A 104 -13.24 4.54 12.95
N ALA A 105 -12.23 4.48 12.08
CA ALA A 105 -11.22 3.43 12.09
C ALA A 105 -9.96 3.79 11.27
N PHE A 106 -8.91 3.01 11.46
CA PHE A 106 -7.76 2.94 10.57
C PHE A 106 -7.93 1.79 9.56
N HIS A 107 -7.48 2.02 8.33
CA HIS A 107 -7.58 1.10 7.21
C HIS A 107 -6.20 0.88 6.61
N VAL A 108 -5.65 -0.33 6.70
CA VAL A 108 -4.46 -0.73 5.95
C VAL A 108 -4.93 -1.38 4.66
N VAL A 109 -4.50 -0.84 3.52
CA VAL A 109 -5.00 -1.23 2.20
C VAL A 109 -3.84 -1.64 1.31
N LYS A 110 -3.97 -2.78 0.63
CA LYS A 110 -3.01 -3.24 -0.38
C LYS A 110 -3.72 -3.44 -1.71
N ARG A 111 -3.18 -2.87 -2.79
CA ARG A 111 -3.70 -3.14 -4.14
C ARG A 111 -3.20 -4.47 -4.67
N ILE A 112 -4.12 -5.30 -5.14
CA ILE A 112 -3.82 -6.61 -5.75
C ILE A 112 -4.19 -6.66 -7.24
N GLY A 113 -5.12 -5.81 -7.70
CA GLY A 113 -5.57 -5.67 -9.09
C GLY A 113 -5.88 -4.24 -9.49
#